data_AF-A0A067G0H6-F1
#
_entry.id   AF-A0A067G0H6-F1
#
_cell.length_a   1.000
_cell.length_b   1.000
_cell.length_c   1.000
_cell.angle_alpha   90.00
_cell.angle_beta   90.00
_cell.angle_gamma   90.00
#
_symmetry.space_group_name_H-M   'P 1'
#
loop_
_entity.id
_entity.type
_entity.pdbx_description
1 polymer ?
#
loop_
_entity_poly.entity_id
_entity_poly.type
_entity_poly.pdbx_seq_one_letter_code
_entity_poly.pdbx_strand_id
1 'polypeptide(L)'
;QQQQRTQGEKNKEKTDQMQSQNGDVAENSSNDGSYHYRMFNFFNRKFKIREPEPPLDVKMAFMHFSQDGLHMKPSEFRRFMVEHQGETGCTLSRAEEIVNNIISSRHHITRFTRNGLNLDDFFHFLLFDDDINGPIKLEVHNDMTAPLSNYFIYTGHNSYLTGNQLSSDCSEVPIAKALQRGVRVIELDIWPNSTREDINVLHGRTLTTPVSLINCLKSIRDNAFVSSPYPVIITLEDHLTPDLQAKAAEMITQIFGKMLYFPESNKLAEFPSPESLKQRIIISTKPPKEYLEKDHVSASTKLRDASFDDASTNSSDLEGYDSDQDLDDFEISDPKSGSGLRVAPEYKHLITIHAGKPKGTLKDGLKVAADK
;
A
#
# COMPACT_ATOMS: atom_id res chain seq x y z
N GLN A 1 -20.10 30.16 -53.45
CA GLN A 1 -20.88 30.39 -52.22
C GLN A 1 -20.31 29.70 -50.96
N GLN A 2 -19.23 28.92 -51.01
CA GLN A 2 -18.54 28.39 -49.82
C GLN A 2 -17.33 29.22 -49.32
N GLN A 3 -16.93 30.30 -50.02
CA GLN A 3 -15.87 31.20 -49.56
C GLN A 3 -16.36 32.47 -48.84
N GLN A 4 -17.68 32.70 -48.74
CA GLN A 4 -18.24 33.84 -47.99
C GLN A 4 -18.73 33.47 -46.57
N ARG A 5 -18.76 32.18 -46.20
CA ARG A 5 -19.09 31.76 -44.82
C ARG A 5 -17.87 31.72 -43.90
N THR A 6 -16.68 31.49 -44.43
CA THR A 6 -15.43 31.39 -43.65
C THR A 6 -14.82 32.73 -43.23
N GLN A 7 -15.29 33.87 -43.78
CA GLN A 7 -14.86 35.20 -43.37
C GLN A 7 -15.73 35.80 -42.24
N GLY A 8 -16.95 35.31 -42.07
CA GLY A 8 -17.89 35.78 -41.03
C GLY A 8 -17.57 35.23 -39.63
N GLU A 9 -17.04 34.01 -39.54
CA GLU A 9 -16.75 33.36 -38.24
C GLU A 9 -15.42 33.85 -37.63
N LYS A 10 -14.41 34.19 -38.45
CA LYS A 10 -13.12 34.72 -37.96
C LYS A 10 -13.18 36.15 -37.41
N ASN A 11 -14.19 36.95 -37.77
CA ASN A 11 -14.38 38.28 -37.20
C ASN A 11 -15.15 38.28 -35.87
N LYS A 12 -15.84 37.17 -35.54
CA LYS A 12 -16.54 37.04 -34.26
C LYS A 12 -15.58 36.62 -33.14
N GLU A 13 -14.64 35.70 -33.41
CA GLU A 13 -13.60 35.29 -32.45
C GLU A 13 -12.59 36.38 -32.09
N LYS A 14 -12.28 37.32 -33.00
CA LYS A 14 -11.38 38.45 -32.70
C LYS A 14 -12.02 39.55 -31.85
N THR A 15 -13.35 39.65 -31.86
CA THR A 15 -14.05 40.67 -31.06
C THR A 15 -14.19 40.21 -29.59
N ASP A 16 -14.32 38.91 -29.36
CA ASP A 16 -14.39 38.33 -28.01
C ASP A 16 -13.01 38.21 -27.32
N GLN A 17 -11.90 38.23 -28.08
CA GLN A 17 -10.54 38.24 -27.50
C GLN A 17 -10.00 39.63 -27.13
N MET A 18 -10.60 40.73 -27.61
CA MET A 18 -10.18 42.09 -27.25
C MET A 18 -10.98 42.72 -26.10
N GLN A 19 -11.97 42.02 -25.53
CA GLN A 19 -12.74 42.48 -24.36
C GLN A 19 -12.34 41.83 -23.02
N SER A 20 -11.33 40.95 -22.99
CA SER A 20 -10.83 40.34 -21.73
C SER A 20 -9.54 40.98 -21.17
N GLN A 21 -9.05 42.04 -21.80
CA GLN A 21 -7.90 42.81 -21.33
C GLN A 21 -8.29 44.28 -21.19
N ASN A 22 -8.91 44.65 -20.07
CA ASN A 22 -8.79 45.97 -19.42
C ASN A 22 -9.67 46.04 -18.15
N GLY A 23 -9.07 46.46 -17.04
CA GLY A 23 -9.69 46.72 -15.73
C GLY A 23 -9.41 45.60 -14.72
N ASP A 24 -8.80 45.80 -13.55
CA ASP A 24 -8.74 47.01 -12.74
C ASP A 24 -7.48 47.06 -11.87
N VAL A 25 -7.02 48.30 -11.67
CA VAL A 25 -6.04 48.71 -10.67
C VAL A 25 -6.59 48.36 -9.28
N ALA A 26 -5.87 47.52 -8.53
CA ALA A 26 -6.21 47.18 -7.16
C ALA A 26 -5.85 48.34 -6.22
N GLU A 27 -6.86 49.09 -5.78
CA GLU A 27 -6.77 49.87 -4.55
C GLU A 27 -6.91 48.92 -3.33
N ASN A 28 -6.03 49.12 -2.36
CA ASN A 28 -5.97 48.44 -1.08
C ASN A 28 -7.33 48.38 -0.37
N SER A 29 -7.86 47.17 -0.11
CA SER A 29 -8.68 46.91 1.08
C SER A 29 -8.65 45.43 1.48
N SER A 30 -8.21 45.20 2.73
CA SER A 30 -8.52 44.07 3.62
C SER A 30 -8.70 42.67 3.01
N ASN A 31 -7.71 41.82 3.29
CA ASN A 31 -7.60 40.40 2.94
C ASN A 31 -8.63 39.53 3.70
N ASP A 32 -9.88 39.46 3.23
CA ASP A 32 -10.88 38.45 3.63
C ASP A 32 -11.13 37.54 2.43
N GLY A 33 -10.50 36.35 2.45
CA GLY A 33 -10.53 35.36 1.37
C GLY A 33 -11.92 34.73 1.19
N SER A 34 -12.85 35.44 0.57
CA SER A 34 -14.15 34.87 0.19
C SER A 34 -14.08 34.29 -1.23
N TYR A 35 -14.24 32.97 -1.35
CA TYR A 35 -14.36 32.30 -2.64
C TYR A 35 -15.82 32.26 -3.10
N HIS A 36 -16.06 32.54 -4.39
CA HIS A 36 -17.37 32.48 -5.00
C HIS A 36 -17.58 31.13 -5.70
N TYR A 37 -18.52 30.32 -5.20
CA TYR A 37 -18.97 29.11 -5.88
C TYR A 37 -20.35 29.33 -6.50
N ARG A 38 -20.48 29.07 -7.81
CA ARG A 38 -21.74 29.18 -8.55
C ARG A 38 -22.45 27.82 -8.51
N MET A 39 -23.58 27.73 -7.83
CA MET A 39 -24.47 26.58 -7.94
C MET A 39 -25.75 26.97 -8.68
N PHE A 40 -26.07 26.21 -9.73
CA PHE A 40 -27.28 26.33 -10.54
C PHE A 40 -27.60 27.75 -11.05
N ASN A 41 -26.62 28.44 -11.65
CA ASN A 41 -26.75 29.70 -12.42
C ASN A 41 -27.53 30.89 -11.81
N PHE A 42 -28.07 30.79 -10.60
CA PHE A 42 -28.93 31.81 -9.99
C PHE A 42 -28.63 32.08 -8.51
N PHE A 43 -27.71 31.33 -7.89
CA PHE A 43 -27.34 31.53 -6.48
C PHE A 43 -25.83 31.62 -6.30
N ASN A 44 -25.34 32.79 -5.87
CA ASN A 44 -23.98 32.97 -5.38
C ASN A 44 -23.99 32.76 -3.87
N ARG A 45 -23.44 31.64 -3.38
CA ARG A 45 -23.25 31.42 -1.95
C ARG A 45 -21.83 31.85 -1.57
N LYS A 46 -21.70 32.87 -0.72
CA LYS A 46 -20.42 33.25 -0.11
C LYS A 46 -20.12 32.27 1.01
N PHE A 47 -19.05 31.49 0.86
CA PHE A 47 -18.43 30.80 1.99
C PHE A 47 -17.32 31.71 2.50
N LYS A 48 -17.47 32.19 3.74
CA LYS A 48 -16.34 32.73 4.49
C LYS A 48 -15.66 31.53 5.13
N ILE A 49 -14.51 31.13 4.61
CA ILE A 49 -13.59 30.28 5.36
C ILE A 49 -13.00 31.22 6.42
N ARG A 50 -13.51 31.13 7.65
CA ARG A 50 -12.81 31.76 8.78
C ARG A 50 -11.57 30.93 9.00
N GLU A 51 -10.39 31.55 8.96
CA GLU A 51 -9.19 30.91 9.49
C GLU A 51 -9.51 30.46 10.92
N PRO A 52 -9.19 29.20 11.28
CA PRO A 52 -9.48 28.72 12.62
C PRO A 52 -8.74 29.61 13.60
N GLU A 53 -9.46 30.29 14.48
CA GLU A 53 -8.83 31.01 15.57
C GLU A 53 -8.32 30.00 16.61
N PRO A 54 -7.19 30.26 17.27
CA PRO A 54 -6.72 29.42 18.36
C PRO A 54 -7.82 29.29 19.44
N PRO A 55 -8.23 28.06 19.81
CA PRO A 55 -9.22 27.87 20.87
C PRO A 55 -8.68 28.30 22.24
N LEU A 56 -9.58 28.40 23.22
CA LEU A 56 -9.26 28.99 24.52
C LEU A 56 -8.17 28.22 25.29
N ASP A 57 -8.19 26.89 25.21
CA ASP A 57 -7.17 26.02 25.80
C ASP A 57 -5.77 26.27 25.20
N VAL A 58 -5.65 26.42 23.88
CA VAL A 58 -4.40 26.77 23.20
C VAL A 58 -3.91 28.15 23.64
N LYS A 59 -4.81 29.14 23.72
CA LYS A 59 -4.48 30.49 24.21
C LYS A 59 -3.96 30.44 25.65
N MET A 60 -4.62 29.69 26.52
CA MET A 60 -4.21 29.52 27.92
C MET A 60 -2.86 28.80 28.03
N ALA A 61 -2.65 27.73 27.26
CA ALA A 61 -1.36 27.03 27.22
C ALA A 61 -0.23 27.97 26.77
N PHE A 62 -0.44 28.72 25.68
CA PHE A 62 0.53 29.69 25.20
C PHE A 62 0.90 30.72 26.28
N MET A 63 -0.11 31.33 26.92
CA MET A 63 0.10 32.31 28.00
C MET A 63 0.76 31.71 29.24
N HIS A 64 0.52 30.44 29.54
CA HIS A 64 1.13 29.77 30.68
C HIS A 64 2.64 29.54 30.48
N PHE A 65 3.04 29.22 29.25
CA PHE A 65 4.42 28.85 28.94
C PHE A 65 5.28 30.03 28.45
N SER A 66 4.69 31.05 27.83
CA SER A 66 5.37 32.30 27.43
C SER A 66 5.43 33.31 28.59
N GLN A 67 6.63 33.78 28.95
CA GLN A 67 6.77 34.77 30.03
C GLN A 67 6.28 36.17 29.66
N ASP A 68 6.42 36.58 28.40
CA ASP A 68 6.01 37.91 27.94
C ASP A 68 4.58 37.94 27.37
N GLY A 69 3.95 36.77 27.20
CA GLY A 69 2.61 36.60 26.65
C GLY A 69 2.50 36.94 25.16
N LEU A 70 3.63 37.21 24.49
CA LEU A 70 3.69 37.64 23.10
C LEU A 70 4.46 36.62 22.25
N HIS A 71 5.57 36.10 22.76
CA HIS A 71 6.44 35.15 22.09
C HIS A 71 6.86 34.03 23.05
N MET A 72 6.84 32.80 22.56
CA MET A 72 7.37 31.64 23.26
C MET A 72 8.78 31.33 22.73
N LYS A 73 9.80 31.60 23.55
CA LYS A 73 11.21 31.34 23.22
C LYS A 73 11.52 29.84 23.24
N PRO A 74 12.62 29.38 22.62
CA PRO A 74 13.00 27.96 22.61
C PRO A 74 13.06 27.29 23.98
N SER A 75 13.55 27.97 25.02
CA SER A 75 13.58 27.43 26.39
C SER A 75 12.18 27.23 26.99
N GLU A 76 11.26 28.13 26.67
CA GLU A 76 9.85 28.08 27.10
C GLU A 76 9.08 27.02 26.32
N PHE A 77 9.33 26.93 25.01
CA PHE A 77 8.79 25.88 24.15
C PHE A 77 9.26 24.50 24.59
N ARG A 78 10.55 24.33 24.93
CA ARG A 78 11.05 23.08 25.53
C ARG A 78 10.27 22.73 26.80
N ARG A 79 10.02 23.71 27.67
CA ARG A 79 9.27 23.50 28.91
C ARG A 79 7.85 23.03 28.61
N PHE A 80 7.17 23.64 27.63
CA PHE A 80 5.88 23.17 27.13
C PHE A 80 5.94 21.71 26.63
N MET A 81 6.92 21.38 25.80
CA MET A 81 7.08 20.01 25.27
C MET A 81 7.27 18.97 26.38
N VAL A 82 8.08 19.27 27.39
CA VAL A 82 8.37 18.34 28.50
C VAL A 82 7.20 18.24 29.48
N GLU A 83 6.69 19.38 29.96
CA GLU A 83 5.73 19.45 31.08
C GLU A 83 4.28 19.24 30.62
N HIS A 84 3.93 19.66 29.40
CA HIS A 84 2.56 19.59 28.89
C HIS A 84 2.38 18.45 27.87
N GLN A 85 3.31 18.28 26.93
CA GLN A 85 3.22 17.22 25.90
C GLN A 85 3.85 15.88 26.35
N GLY A 86 4.58 15.85 27.47
CA GLY A 86 5.20 14.64 28.00
C GLY A 86 6.46 14.18 27.24
N GLU A 87 7.01 15.01 26.35
CA GLU A 87 8.22 14.73 25.56
C GLU A 87 9.49 14.92 26.39
N THR A 88 9.69 14.03 27.37
CA THR A 88 10.80 14.09 28.34
C THR A 88 12.21 14.11 27.71
N GLY A 89 12.34 13.58 26.49
CA GLY A 89 13.59 13.61 25.72
C GLY A 89 13.88 14.93 25.00
N CYS A 90 12.99 15.91 25.03
CA CYS A 90 13.15 17.17 24.31
C CYS A 90 14.32 18.01 24.88
N THR A 91 15.39 18.13 24.10
CA THR A 91 16.56 18.95 24.42
C THR A 91 16.34 20.41 24.02
N LEU A 92 17.14 21.32 24.60
CA LEU A 92 17.08 22.74 24.21
C LEU A 92 17.44 22.93 22.73
N SER A 93 18.48 22.23 22.27
CA SER A 93 18.89 22.28 20.86
C SER A 93 17.77 21.80 19.92
N ARG A 94 17.01 20.75 20.30
CA ARG A 94 15.87 20.29 19.51
C ARG A 94 14.73 21.31 19.50
N ALA A 95 14.44 21.92 20.65
CA ALA A 95 13.44 22.98 20.73
C ALA A 95 13.82 24.20 19.88
N GLU A 96 15.10 24.60 19.89
CA GLU A 96 15.61 25.67 19.02
C GLU A 96 15.46 25.34 17.54
N GLU A 97 15.78 24.11 17.15
CA GLU A 97 15.60 23.62 15.78
C GLU A 97 14.14 23.71 15.32
N ILE A 98 13.21 23.20 16.13
CA ILE A 98 11.77 23.24 15.84
C ILE A 98 11.28 24.68 15.69
N VAL A 99 11.61 25.55 16.66
CA VAL A 99 11.20 26.96 16.63
C VAL A 99 11.76 27.67 15.40
N ASN A 100 13.02 27.45 15.06
CA ASN A 100 13.65 28.05 13.88
C ASN A 100 13.06 27.53 12.57
N ASN A 101 12.70 26.25 12.51
CA ASN A 101 12.04 25.65 11.34
C ASN A 101 10.68 26.30 11.10
N ILE A 102 9.85 26.44 12.14
CA ILE A 102 8.53 27.10 12.05
C ILE A 102 8.67 28.58 11.64
N ILE A 103 9.60 29.31 12.25
CA ILE A 103 9.84 30.72 11.91
C ILE A 103 10.31 30.85 10.46
N SER A 104 11.19 29.95 10.00
CA SER A 104 11.74 30.00 8.65
C SER A 104 10.71 29.64 7.58
N SER A 105 9.80 28.71 7.88
CA SER A 105 8.72 28.30 6.97
C SER A 105 7.62 29.35 6.88
N ARG A 106 7.27 30.02 8.00
CA ARG A 106 6.14 30.96 8.05
C ARG A 106 6.51 32.44 7.87
N HIS A 107 7.74 32.83 8.22
CA HIS A 107 8.14 34.24 8.27
C HIS A 107 9.40 34.54 7.45
N HIS A 108 9.39 34.25 6.15
CA HIS A 108 10.55 34.41 5.25
C HIS A 108 11.29 35.76 5.37
N ILE A 109 10.56 36.86 5.59
CA ILE A 109 11.11 38.22 5.68
C ILE A 109 11.72 38.50 7.07
N THR A 110 11.07 38.05 8.15
CA THR A 110 11.45 38.40 9.53
C THR A 110 12.15 37.27 10.28
N ARG A 111 12.54 36.19 9.58
CA ARG A 111 13.17 35.00 10.17
C ARG A 111 14.46 35.29 10.96
N PHE A 112 15.19 36.35 10.60
CA PHE A 112 16.45 36.73 11.27
C PHE A 112 16.24 37.63 12.50
N THR A 113 15.03 38.18 12.68
CA THR A 113 14.71 39.09 13.79
C THR A 113 13.82 38.43 14.83
N ARG A 114 13.18 37.31 14.50
CA ARG A 114 12.33 36.53 15.41
C ARG A 114 13.13 35.46 16.13
N ASN A 115 12.92 35.32 17.44
CA ASN A 115 13.55 34.32 18.29
C ASN A 115 12.55 33.54 19.16
N GLY A 116 11.27 33.51 18.77
CA GLY A 116 10.21 32.82 19.47
C GLY A 116 8.92 32.73 18.64
N LEU A 117 8.07 31.77 18.99
CA LEU A 117 6.78 31.53 18.36
C LEU A 117 5.75 32.52 18.88
N ASN A 118 5.01 33.22 18.02
CA ASN A 118 3.81 33.92 18.48
C ASN A 118 2.64 32.92 18.64
N LEU A 119 1.49 33.39 19.12
CA LEU A 119 0.32 32.53 19.34
C LEU A 119 -0.14 31.80 18.05
N ASP A 120 -0.04 32.46 16.90
CA ASP A 120 -0.41 31.86 15.60
C ASP A 120 0.60 30.79 15.17
N ASP A 121 1.89 31.01 15.39
CA ASP A 121 2.95 30.04 15.14
C ASP A 121 2.78 28.80 16.03
N PHE A 122 2.49 29.02 17.32
CA PHE A 122 2.23 27.95 18.28
C PHE A 122 0.98 27.14 17.94
N PHE A 123 -0.11 27.81 17.56
CA PHE A 123 -1.33 27.14 17.13
C PHE A 123 -1.12 26.32 15.86
N HIS A 124 -0.36 26.86 14.91
CA HIS A 124 -0.01 26.14 13.69
C HIS A 124 0.84 24.90 13.96
N PHE A 125 1.81 25.00 14.86
CA PHE A 125 2.61 23.85 15.30
C PHE A 125 1.74 22.70 15.83
N LEU A 126 0.69 23.00 16.61
CA LEU A 126 -0.17 21.97 17.19
C LEU A 126 -1.08 21.27 16.18
N LEU A 127 -1.49 21.95 15.11
CA LEU A 127 -2.55 21.47 14.21
C LEU A 127 -2.09 21.05 12.82
N PHE A 128 -1.04 21.68 12.28
CA PHE A 128 -0.71 21.58 10.87
C PHE A 128 0.71 21.08 10.61
N ASP A 129 1.48 20.84 11.67
CA ASP A 129 2.86 20.37 11.57
C ASP A 129 2.93 18.87 11.88
N ASP A 130 2.31 18.05 11.02
CA ASP A 130 2.24 16.58 11.17
C ASP A 130 3.63 15.92 11.15
N ASP A 131 4.61 16.56 10.49
CA ASP A 131 5.98 16.06 10.40
C ASP A 131 6.73 16.21 11.74
N ILE A 132 6.38 17.23 12.55
CA ILE A 132 7.03 17.50 13.84
C ILE A 132 6.17 17.03 15.02
N ASN A 133 4.85 17.15 14.93
CA ASN A 133 3.88 16.90 15.99
C ASN A 133 2.80 15.87 15.59
N GLY A 134 3.15 14.94 14.69
CA GLY A 134 2.26 13.84 14.31
C GLY A 134 2.02 12.85 15.47
N PRO A 135 0.86 12.17 15.49
CA PRO A 135 0.52 11.20 16.54
C PRO A 135 1.42 9.95 16.53
N ILE A 136 2.16 9.73 15.44
CA ILE A 136 3.05 8.58 15.24
C ILE A 136 4.41 9.11 14.82
N LYS A 137 5.46 8.69 15.52
CA LYS A 137 6.84 9.02 15.15
C LYS A 137 7.18 8.40 13.79
N LEU A 138 7.76 9.19 12.90
CA LEU A 138 8.16 8.75 11.56
C LEU A 138 9.34 7.76 11.58
N GLU A 139 10.05 7.65 12.72
CA GLU A 139 11.17 6.73 12.90
C GLU A 139 10.72 5.35 13.42
N VAL A 140 11.49 4.33 13.03
CA VAL A 140 11.30 2.96 13.52
C VAL A 140 11.70 2.91 15.00
N HIS A 141 10.73 2.63 15.86
CA HIS A 141 10.89 2.65 17.32
C HIS A 141 10.54 1.32 17.99
N ASN A 142 9.98 0.36 17.24
CA ASN A 142 9.75 -1.00 17.74
C ASN A 142 11.06 -1.80 17.75
N ASP A 143 11.13 -2.81 18.61
CA ASP A 143 12.15 -3.85 18.49
C ASP A 143 11.96 -4.59 17.18
N MET A 144 12.95 -4.55 16.29
CA MET A 144 12.94 -5.21 14.98
C MET A 144 13.76 -6.51 14.97
N THR A 145 14.23 -6.96 16.13
CA THR A 145 15.07 -8.15 16.32
C THR A 145 14.28 -9.39 16.71
N ALA A 146 13.00 -9.26 17.09
CA ALA A 146 12.10 -10.38 17.28
C ALA A 146 11.81 -11.11 15.94
N PRO A 147 11.34 -12.37 15.97
CA PRO A 147 10.99 -13.15 14.77
C PRO A 147 9.94 -12.49 13.89
N LEU A 148 10.05 -12.65 12.56
CA LEU A 148 9.11 -12.06 11.59
C LEU A 148 7.63 -12.35 11.88
N SER A 149 7.32 -13.50 12.49
CA SER A 149 5.96 -13.89 12.88
C SER A 149 5.32 -13.01 13.96
N ASN A 150 6.09 -12.13 14.62
CA ASN A 150 5.61 -11.29 15.71
C ASN A 150 5.10 -9.91 15.25
N TYR A 151 5.15 -9.62 13.94
CA TYR A 151 4.83 -8.32 13.40
C TYR A 151 3.58 -8.38 12.51
N PHE A 152 2.78 -7.32 12.57
CA PHE A 152 1.83 -7.05 11.50
C PHE A 152 2.60 -6.52 10.29
N ILE A 153 2.30 -7.08 9.11
CA ILE A 153 2.97 -6.72 7.86
C ILE A 153 1.95 -6.07 6.94
N TYR A 154 2.30 -4.91 6.37
CA TYR A 154 1.44 -4.25 5.40
C TYR A 154 1.44 -5.02 4.07
N THR A 155 0.30 -5.61 3.71
CA THR A 155 0.17 -6.51 2.56
C THR A 155 -0.63 -5.86 1.41
N GLY A 156 -0.32 -6.28 0.18
CA GLY A 156 -1.11 -5.96 -1.01
C GLY A 156 -1.68 -7.24 -1.63
N HIS A 157 -2.98 -7.24 -1.90
CA HIS A 157 -3.70 -8.35 -2.56
C HIS A 157 -3.88 -8.05 -4.04
N ASN A 158 -3.66 -9.04 -4.92
CA ASN A 158 -3.67 -8.89 -6.37
C ASN A 158 -2.97 -7.61 -6.85
N SER A 159 -1.73 -7.43 -6.38
CA SER A 159 -0.95 -6.19 -6.48
C SER A 159 -0.63 -5.76 -7.92
N TYR A 160 -0.90 -6.63 -8.89
CA TYR A 160 -0.69 -6.41 -10.31
C TYR A 160 -1.91 -5.79 -11.02
N LEU A 161 -3.10 -5.78 -10.41
CA LEU A 161 -4.31 -5.22 -11.04
C LEU A 161 -4.28 -3.70 -11.08
N THR A 162 -4.66 -3.13 -12.23
CA THR A 162 -4.77 -1.66 -12.41
C THR A 162 -6.15 -1.10 -12.02
N GLY A 163 -7.13 -1.98 -11.81
CA GLY A 163 -8.49 -1.60 -11.47
C GLY A 163 -9.29 -2.75 -10.83
N ASN A 164 -10.39 -3.14 -11.47
CA ASN A 164 -11.31 -4.15 -10.95
C ASN A 164 -10.82 -5.60 -11.14
N GLN A 165 -11.37 -6.52 -10.34
CA GLN A 165 -11.01 -7.94 -10.31
C GLN A 165 -11.40 -8.74 -11.56
N LEU A 166 -12.27 -8.24 -12.44
CA LEU A 166 -12.88 -9.03 -13.51
C LEU A 166 -12.36 -8.73 -14.91
N SER A 167 -12.02 -7.47 -15.19
CA SER A 167 -11.76 -7.01 -16.57
C SER A 167 -10.71 -5.92 -16.69
N SER A 168 -10.06 -5.51 -15.58
CA SER A 168 -8.99 -4.51 -15.66
C SER A 168 -7.68 -5.11 -16.19
N ASP A 169 -6.79 -4.22 -16.63
CA ASP A 169 -5.47 -4.65 -17.09
C ASP A 169 -4.57 -5.00 -15.90
N CYS A 170 -3.62 -5.90 -16.13
CA CYS A 170 -2.51 -6.17 -15.21
C CYS A 170 -1.28 -5.37 -15.62
N SER A 171 -0.53 -4.86 -14.63
CA SER A 171 0.71 -4.11 -14.86
C SER A 171 1.64 -4.20 -13.66
N GLU A 172 2.91 -3.95 -13.89
CA GLU A 172 3.94 -3.78 -12.87
C GLU A 172 3.90 -2.40 -12.17
N VAL A 173 3.13 -1.45 -12.70
CA VAL A 173 3.01 -0.08 -12.16
C VAL A 173 2.33 -0.02 -10.78
N PRO A 174 1.19 -0.70 -10.54
CA PRO A 174 0.57 -0.76 -9.21
C PRO A 174 1.50 -1.41 -8.18
N ILE A 175 2.29 -2.42 -8.57
CA ILE A 175 3.30 -3.04 -7.71
C ILE A 175 4.36 -2.02 -7.26
N ALA A 176 4.92 -1.25 -8.20
CA ALA A 176 5.88 -0.20 -7.86
C ALA A 176 5.30 0.82 -6.88
N LYS A 177 4.06 1.28 -7.14
CA LYS A 177 3.36 2.24 -6.27
C LYS A 177 3.08 1.66 -4.89
N ALA A 178 2.72 0.38 -4.78
CA ALA A 178 2.49 -0.28 -3.51
C ALA A 178 3.78 -0.32 -2.67
N LEU A 179 4.91 -0.71 -3.28
CA LEU A 179 6.21 -0.73 -2.62
C LEU A 179 6.67 0.68 -2.18
N GLN A 180 6.47 1.69 -3.03
CA GLN A 180 6.76 3.10 -2.70
C GLN A 180 5.92 3.64 -1.54
N ARG A 181 4.72 3.08 -1.32
CA ARG A 181 3.84 3.39 -0.18
C ARG A 181 4.14 2.58 1.08
N GLY A 182 5.12 1.66 1.03
CA GLY A 182 5.55 0.88 2.19
C GLY A 182 4.94 -0.52 2.28
N VAL A 183 4.14 -0.98 1.31
CA VAL A 183 3.65 -2.38 1.27
C VAL A 183 4.85 -3.32 1.26
N ARG A 184 4.82 -4.37 2.08
CA ARG A 184 5.91 -5.35 2.28
C ARG A 184 5.57 -6.76 1.78
N VAL A 185 4.31 -7.03 1.42
CA VAL A 185 3.91 -8.28 0.76
C VAL A 185 3.25 -7.98 -0.58
N ILE A 186 3.77 -8.57 -1.65
CA ILE A 186 3.26 -8.42 -3.02
C ILE A 186 2.80 -9.79 -3.52
N GLU A 187 1.55 -9.85 -3.94
CA GLU A 187 0.95 -11.05 -4.53
C GLU A 187 1.08 -11.06 -6.05
N LEU A 188 1.45 -12.22 -6.60
CA LEU A 188 1.52 -12.50 -8.03
C LEU A 188 0.87 -13.86 -8.35
N ASP A 189 -0.14 -13.83 -9.23
CA ASP A 189 -0.82 -15.03 -9.69
C ASP A 189 -0.19 -15.46 -11.02
N ILE A 190 0.60 -16.53 -10.97
CA ILE A 190 1.46 -16.92 -12.09
C ILE A 190 0.83 -18.04 -12.92
N TRP A 191 0.67 -17.78 -14.21
CA TRP A 191 0.03 -18.68 -15.17
C TRP A 191 0.89 -18.88 -16.42
N PRO A 192 0.79 -20.04 -17.09
CA PRO A 192 1.33 -20.21 -18.43
C PRO A 192 0.74 -19.17 -19.39
N ASN A 193 1.59 -18.59 -20.24
CA ASN A 193 1.13 -17.74 -21.34
C ASN A 193 0.37 -18.57 -22.41
N SER A 194 -0.18 -17.90 -23.42
CA SER A 194 -0.97 -18.56 -24.47
C SER A 194 -0.20 -19.62 -25.27
N THR A 195 1.13 -19.49 -25.38
CA THR A 195 1.99 -20.49 -26.04
C THR A 195 2.45 -21.60 -25.11
N ARG A 196 2.19 -21.49 -23.79
CA ARG A 196 2.69 -22.38 -22.72
C ARG A 196 4.23 -22.46 -22.63
N GLU A 197 4.93 -21.47 -23.17
CA GLU A 197 6.40 -21.39 -23.17
C GLU A 197 6.93 -20.29 -22.22
N ASP A 198 6.07 -19.41 -21.75
CA ASP A 198 6.42 -18.32 -20.83
C ASP A 198 5.36 -18.10 -19.74
N ILE A 199 5.64 -17.17 -18.82
CA ILE A 199 4.83 -16.94 -17.62
C ILE A 199 4.26 -15.53 -17.62
N ASN A 200 2.95 -15.47 -17.44
CA ASN A 200 2.19 -14.26 -17.23
C ASN A 200 1.68 -14.17 -15.80
N VAL A 201 1.40 -12.94 -15.37
CA VAL A 201 0.68 -12.60 -14.15
C VAL A 201 -0.69 -12.06 -14.54
N LEU A 202 -1.74 -12.68 -14.02
CA LEU A 202 -3.14 -12.27 -14.23
C LEU A 202 -4.07 -12.91 -13.21
N HIS A 203 -5.27 -12.35 -13.06
CA HIS A 203 -6.31 -12.97 -12.26
C HIS A 203 -6.97 -14.10 -13.07
N GLY A 204 -6.79 -15.33 -12.61
CA GLY A 204 -7.23 -16.53 -13.30
C GLY A 204 -8.74 -16.55 -13.56
N ARG A 205 -9.14 -17.18 -14.68
CA ARG A 205 -10.57 -17.34 -15.06
C ARG A 205 -11.36 -16.02 -15.20
N THR A 206 -10.67 -14.90 -15.42
CA THR A 206 -11.30 -13.59 -15.66
C THR A 206 -10.92 -13.01 -17.02
N LEU A 207 -11.40 -11.80 -17.32
CA LEU A 207 -11.10 -11.05 -18.54
C LEU A 207 -9.95 -10.05 -18.36
N THR A 208 -9.18 -10.16 -17.28
CA THR A 208 -8.03 -9.27 -17.06
C THR A 208 -6.95 -9.51 -18.11
N THR A 209 -6.34 -8.44 -18.63
CA THR A 209 -5.23 -8.59 -19.59
C THR A 209 -3.92 -8.86 -18.84
N PRO A 210 -3.10 -9.82 -19.28
CA PRO A 210 -1.93 -10.26 -18.52
C PRO A 210 -0.73 -9.31 -18.63
N VAL A 211 0.16 -9.37 -17.64
CA VAL A 211 1.52 -8.78 -17.68
C VAL A 211 2.57 -9.87 -17.55
N SER A 212 3.72 -9.75 -18.22
CA SER A 212 4.78 -10.78 -18.12
C SER A 212 5.40 -10.81 -16.71
N LEU A 213 5.68 -12.01 -16.17
CA LEU A 213 6.31 -12.16 -14.86
C LEU A 213 7.64 -11.40 -14.72
N ILE A 214 8.46 -11.41 -15.78
CA ILE A 214 9.76 -10.71 -15.79
C ILE A 214 9.63 -9.20 -15.51
N ASN A 215 8.57 -8.55 -15.99
CA ASN A 215 8.34 -7.12 -15.75
C ASN A 215 7.94 -6.86 -14.29
N CYS A 216 7.08 -7.71 -13.72
CA CYS A 216 6.73 -7.66 -12.29
C CYS A 216 7.97 -7.84 -11.41
N LEU A 217 8.79 -8.86 -11.67
CA LEU A 217 10.01 -9.12 -10.89
C LEU A 217 11.02 -7.97 -10.97
N LYS A 218 11.23 -7.38 -12.15
CA LYS A 218 12.09 -6.19 -12.31
C LYS A 218 11.55 -4.98 -11.55
N SER A 219 10.25 -4.72 -11.64
CA SER A 219 9.59 -3.64 -10.90
C SER A 219 9.74 -3.82 -9.40
N ILE A 220 9.58 -5.04 -8.89
CA ILE A 220 9.82 -5.36 -7.47
C ILE A 220 11.28 -5.08 -7.11
N ARG A 221 12.26 -5.60 -7.86
CA ARG A 221 13.69 -5.37 -7.60
C ARG A 221 14.02 -3.88 -7.48
N ASP A 222 13.48 -3.08 -8.39
CA ASP A 222 13.83 -1.65 -8.49
C ASP A 222 13.13 -0.80 -7.41
N ASN A 223 12.04 -1.28 -6.81
CA ASN A 223 11.24 -0.52 -5.83
C ASN A 223 11.20 -1.14 -4.43
N ALA A 224 11.69 -2.37 -4.23
CA ALA A 224 11.51 -3.15 -3.01
C ALA A 224 11.89 -2.38 -1.75
N PHE A 225 12.97 -1.60 -1.79
CA PHE A 225 13.55 -0.97 -0.61
C PHE A 225 13.59 0.56 -0.66
N VAL A 226 12.80 1.19 -1.53
CA VAL A 226 12.75 2.66 -1.68
C VAL A 226 12.17 3.33 -0.45
N SER A 227 11.10 2.76 0.13
CA SER A 227 10.38 3.33 1.28
C SER A 227 10.79 2.74 2.63
N SER A 228 11.39 1.55 2.63
CA SER A 228 11.73 0.81 3.85
C SER A 228 12.86 -0.19 3.58
N PRO A 229 13.85 -0.34 4.49
CA PRO A 229 14.92 -1.30 4.33
C PRO A 229 14.52 -2.74 4.69
N TYR A 230 13.36 -2.93 5.32
CA TYR A 230 12.88 -4.23 5.81
C TYR A 230 12.42 -5.15 4.66
N PRO A 231 12.40 -6.48 4.88
CA PRO A 231 12.19 -7.45 3.82
C PRO A 231 10.89 -7.27 3.04
N VAL A 232 10.92 -7.69 1.77
CA VAL A 232 9.74 -7.85 0.93
C VAL A 232 9.43 -9.33 0.76
N ILE A 233 8.17 -9.71 0.94
CA ILE A 233 7.68 -11.06 0.69
C ILE A 233 6.90 -11.04 -0.63
N ILE A 234 7.19 -12.00 -1.51
CA ILE A 234 6.41 -12.22 -2.72
C ILE A 234 5.59 -13.49 -2.50
N THR A 235 4.26 -13.35 -2.49
CA THR A 235 3.34 -14.49 -2.47
C THR A 235 3.04 -14.90 -3.91
N LEU A 236 3.39 -16.14 -4.25
CA LEU A 236 3.11 -16.71 -5.57
C LEU A 236 1.89 -17.63 -5.50
N GLU A 237 0.83 -17.29 -6.22
CA GLU A 237 -0.25 -18.22 -6.53
C GLU A 237 0.12 -19.01 -7.79
N ASP A 238 0.62 -20.22 -7.59
CA ASP A 238 1.28 -21.02 -8.63
C ASP A 238 0.33 -21.94 -9.40
N HIS A 239 0.14 -21.65 -10.69
CA HIS A 239 -0.61 -22.46 -11.66
C HIS A 239 0.29 -23.03 -12.77
N LEU A 240 1.59 -23.11 -12.54
CA LEU A 240 2.59 -23.48 -13.54
C LEU A 240 2.80 -24.99 -13.64
N THR A 241 3.25 -25.44 -14.81
CA THR A 241 3.88 -26.76 -14.98
C THR A 241 5.30 -26.75 -14.38
N PRO A 242 5.85 -27.90 -13.96
CA PRO A 242 7.24 -28.07 -13.55
C PRO A 242 8.29 -27.38 -14.43
N ASP A 243 8.18 -27.45 -15.76
CA ASP A 243 9.14 -26.78 -16.65
C ASP A 243 9.06 -25.25 -16.51
N LEU A 244 7.84 -24.72 -16.37
CA LEU A 244 7.63 -23.30 -16.11
C LEU A 244 8.01 -22.93 -14.68
N GLN A 245 7.82 -23.79 -13.68
CA GLN A 245 8.34 -23.58 -12.33
C GLN A 245 9.87 -23.45 -12.33
N ALA A 246 10.57 -24.30 -13.09
CA ALA A 246 12.02 -24.19 -13.28
C ALA A 246 12.40 -22.84 -13.92
N LYS A 247 11.67 -22.42 -14.96
CA LYS A 247 11.86 -21.11 -15.61
C LYS A 247 11.57 -19.94 -14.65
N ALA A 248 10.56 -20.05 -13.80
CA ALA A 248 10.26 -19.07 -12.76
C ALA A 248 11.39 -18.97 -11.74
N ALA A 249 11.92 -20.12 -11.28
CA ALA A 249 13.05 -20.18 -10.36
C ALA A 249 14.30 -19.52 -10.95
N GLU A 250 14.57 -19.76 -12.23
CA GLU A 250 15.67 -19.11 -12.96
C GLU A 250 15.48 -17.59 -12.99
N MET A 251 14.32 -17.10 -13.40
CA MET A 251 14.03 -15.66 -13.46
C MET A 251 14.15 -14.99 -12.09
N ILE A 252 13.57 -15.58 -11.05
CA ILE A 252 13.62 -15.06 -9.67
C ILE A 252 15.07 -14.99 -9.20
N THR A 253 15.85 -16.05 -9.40
CA THR A 253 17.26 -16.13 -8.99
C THR A 253 18.12 -15.11 -9.74
N GLN A 254 17.94 -14.98 -11.06
CA GLN A 254 18.71 -14.04 -11.88
C GLN A 254 18.39 -12.58 -11.56
N ILE A 255 17.11 -12.24 -11.34
CA ILE A 255 16.67 -10.87 -11.15
C ILE A 255 17.01 -10.36 -9.75
N PHE A 256 16.74 -11.15 -8.72
CA PHE A 256 16.98 -10.74 -7.34
C PHE A 256 18.41 -11.02 -6.89
N GLY A 257 19.06 -12.06 -7.42
CA GLY A 257 20.44 -12.40 -7.11
C GLY A 257 20.70 -12.41 -5.61
N LYS A 258 21.57 -11.53 -5.13
CA LYS A 258 21.91 -11.41 -3.71
C LYS A 258 20.76 -10.92 -2.83
N MET A 259 19.74 -10.25 -3.37
CA MET A 259 18.58 -9.83 -2.58
C MET A 259 17.72 -11.02 -2.17
N LEU A 260 17.74 -12.11 -2.93
CA LEU A 260 16.93 -13.29 -2.63
C LEU A 260 17.43 -13.98 -1.35
N TYR A 261 16.50 -14.24 -0.44
CA TYR A 261 16.73 -15.04 0.75
C TYR A 261 15.98 -16.36 0.65
N PHE A 262 16.67 -17.45 0.93
CA PHE A 262 16.12 -18.78 1.15
C PHE A 262 16.98 -19.49 2.20
N PRO A 263 16.38 -20.31 3.08
CA PRO A 263 17.12 -20.95 4.16
C PRO A 263 18.05 -22.05 3.64
N GLU A 264 19.24 -22.17 4.22
CA GLU A 264 20.20 -23.23 3.89
C GLU A 264 19.70 -24.64 4.27
N SER A 265 18.69 -24.72 5.14
CA SER A 265 18.05 -25.97 5.54
C SER A 265 16.52 -25.85 5.51
N ASN A 266 15.84 -26.95 5.15
CA ASN A 266 14.38 -27.02 5.02
C ASN A 266 13.61 -26.91 6.36
N LYS A 267 14.28 -26.57 7.47
CA LYS A 267 13.68 -26.50 8.81
C LYS A 267 14.14 -25.22 9.51
N LEU A 268 13.33 -24.17 9.40
CA LEU A 268 13.42 -23.02 10.30
C LEU A 268 12.62 -23.36 11.56
N ALA A 269 13.31 -23.45 12.71
CA ALA A 269 12.63 -23.56 14.00
C ALA A 269 11.87 -22.26 14.33
N GLU A 270 12.42 -21.13 13.88
CA GLU A 270 11.87 -19.79 14.05
C GLU A 270 12.22 -18.95 12.82
N PHE A 271 11.38 -17.98 12.46
CA PHE A 271 11.68 -17.08 11.35
C PHE A 271 12.76 -16.07 11.75
N PRO A 272 13.69 -15.73 10.85
CA PRO A 272 14.64 -14.65 11.10
C PRO A 272 13.91 -13.33 11.35
N SER A 273 14.58 -12.40 12.03
CA SER A 273 14.01 -11.10 12.35
C SER A 273 13.98 -10.16 11.14
N PRO A 274 13.06 -9.17 11.10
CA PRO A 274 13.10 -8.10 10.11
C PRO A 274 14.47 -7.44 10.00
N GLU A 275 15.16 -7.22 11.13
CA GLU A 275 16.49 -6.62 11.17
C GLU A 275 17.52 -7.45 10.41
N SER A 276 17.54 -8.78 10.62
CA SER A 276 18.46 -9.69 9.92
C SER A 276 18.15 -9.85 8.43
N LEU A 277 16.89 -9.57 8.05
CA LEU A 277 16.37 -9.71 6.69
C LEU A 277 16.31 -8.38 5.93
N LYS A 278 16.98 -7.32 6.42
CA LYS A 278 17.07 -6.06 5.69
C LYS A 278 17.60 -6.28 4.28
N GLN A 279 16.98 -5.61 3.32
CA GLN A 279 17.30 -5.69 1.89
C GLN A 279 17.14 -7.11 1.29
N ARG A 280 16.32 -7.97 1.93
CA ARG A 280 16.02 -9.32 1.43
C ARG A 280 14.62 -9.42 0.81
N ILE A 281 14.53 -10.27 -0.20
CA ILE A 281 13.29 -10.68 -0.87
C ILE A 281 13.06 -12.15 -0.55
N ILE A 282 11.85 -12.49 -0.13
CA ILE A 282 11.46 -13.82 0.35
C ILE A 282 10.33 -14.34 -0.51
N ILE A 283 10.41 -15.60 -0.95
CA ILE A 283 9.31 -16.25 -1.68
C ILE A 283 8.42 -17.03 -0.72
N SER A 284 7.12 -16.77 -0.81
CA SER A 284 6.05 -17.48 -0.13
C SER A 284 5.14 -18.13 -1.15
N THR A 285 4.86 -19.42 -1.01
CA THR A 285 3.87 -20.11 -1.86
C THR A 285 3.37 -21.37 -1.17
N LYS A 286 2.20 -21.86 -1.61
CA LYS A 286 1.73 -23.18 -1.19
C LYS A 286 2.73 -24.22 -1.70
N PRO A 287 3.13 -25.23 -0.90
CA PRO A 287 3.95 -26.32 -1.41
C PRO A 287 3.29 -26.89 -2.68
N PRO A 288 4.01 -27.00 -3.80
CA PRO A 288 3.45 -27.55 -5.03
C PRO A 288 2.88 -28.94 -4.75
N LYS A 289 1.69 -29.24 -5.31
CA LYS A 289 1.03 -30.54 -5.12
C LYS A 289 1.96 -31.64 -5.65
N GLU A 290 2.62 -32.38 -4.76
CA GLU A 290 3.27 -33.64 -5.13
C GLU A 290 2.14 -34.60 -5.54
N TYR A 291 1.93 -34.80 -6.84
CA TYR A 291 1.00 -35.82 -7.32
C TYR A 291 1.57 -37.19 -6.94
N LEU A 292 1.15 -37.70 -5.79
CA LEU A 292 1.46 -39.05 -5.33
C LEU A 292 0.89 -40.04 -6.35
N GLU A 293 1.77 -40.81 -6.98
CA GLU A 293 1.41 -42.02 -7.70
C GLU A 293 0.66 -42.95 -6.73
N LYS A 294 -0.68 -42.98 -6.80
CA LYS A 294 -1.44 -44.06 -6.19
C LYS A 294 -1.20 -45.29 -7.05
N ASP A 295 -0.42 -46.22 -6.51
CA ASP A 295 -0.20 -47.54 -7.06
C ASP A 295 -1.51 -48.16 -7.59
N HIS A 296 -1.48 -48.53 -8.86
CA HIS A 296 -2.51 -49.33 -9.50
C HIS A 296 -2.60 -50.70 -8.82
N VAL A 297 -3.60 -50.90 -7.95
CA VAL A 297 -4.15 -52.23 -7.67
C VAL A 297 -5.66 -52.19 -7.77
N SER A 298 -6.13 -52.77 -8.88
CA SER A 298 -7.47 -53.26 -9.21
C SER A 298 -8.58 -53.20 -8.14
N ALA A 299 -9.69 -52.56 -8.48
CA ALA A 299 -11.02 -53.14 -8.26
C ALA A 299 -12.06 -52.47 -9.17
N SER A 300 -12.44 -53.20 -10.20
CA SER A 300 -13.58 -52.94 -11.08
C SER A 300 -14.92 -53.03 -10.35
N THR A 301 -15.90 -52.30 -10.89
CA THR A 301 -17.37 -52.51 -10.81
C THR A 301 -18.11 -51.86 -9.63
N LYS A 302 -18.86 -50.77 -9.90
CA LYS A 302 -20.31 -50.82 -10.22
C LYS A 302 -20.87 -49.41 -10.38
N LEU A 303 -21.50 -49.20 -11.53
CA LEU A 303 -22.49 -48.16 -11.81
C LEU A 303 -23.66 -48.24 -10.82
N ARG A 304 -24.20 -47.09 -10.39
CA ARG A 304 -25.65 -46.83 -10.39
C ARG A 304 -26.00 -45.36 -10.19
N ASP A 305 -27.06 -45.04 -10.91
CA ASP A 305 -27.75 -43.80 -11.22
C ASP A 305 -28.74 -43.33 -10.12
N ALA A 306 -29.20 -42.07 -10.26
CA ALA A 306 -30.39 -41.43 -9.69
C ALA A 306 -30.37 -41.11 -8.17
N SER A 307 -30.94 -40.00 -7.65
CA SER A 307 -31.92 -39.03 -8.17
C SER A 307 -31.91 -37.75 -7.33
N PHE A 308 -32.39 -36.68 -7.96
CA PHE A 308 -32.93 -35.45 -7.38
C PHE A 308 -33.99 -35.74 -6.30
N ASP A 309 -33.98 -34.98 -5.21
CA ASP A 309 -35.23 -34.56 -4.54
C ASP A 309 -35.02 -33.25 -3.78
N ASP A 310 -35.95 -32.34 -4.05
CA ASP A 310 -36.11 -30.98 -3.56
C ASP A 310 -36.97 -30.97 -2.29
N ALA A 311 -36.60 -30.18 -1.29
CA ALA A 311 -37.50 -29.76 -0.23
C ALA A 311 -36.98 -28.47 0.44
N SER A 312 -37.48 -27.36 -0.10
CA SER A 312 -37.47 -26.01 0.47
C SER A 312 -38.00 -25.95 1.91
N THR A 313 -37.36 -25.17 2.78
CA THR A 313 -38.07 -24.41 3.82
C THR A 313 -37.31 -23.10 4.08
N ASN A 314 -37.97 -22.00 3.75
CA ASN A 314 -37.53 -20.62 3.99
C ASN A 314 -37.63 -20.28 5.48
N SER A 315 -36.59 -19.66 6.03
CA SER A 315 -36.74 -18.62 7.05
C SER A 315 -35.65 -17.58 6.82
N SER A 316 -36.11 -16.39 6.47
CA SER A 316 -35.38 -15.14 6.33
C SER A 316 -34.65 -14.77 7.62
N ASP A 317 -33.37 -14.41 7.50
CA ASP A 317 -32.76 -13.22 8.14
C ASP A 317 -31.41 -12.94 7.47
N LEU A 318 -31.43 -11.98 6.54
CA LEU A 318 -30.27 -11.26 5.98
C LEU A 318 -30.00 -10.07 6.93
N GLU A 319 -28.78 -9.66 7.27
CA GLU A 319 -27.67 -9.34 6.37
C GLU A 319 -26.28 -9.48 7.03
N GLY A 320 -25.27 -9.73 6.17
CA GLY A 320 -23.92 -9.20 6.35
C GLY A 320 -22.77 -10.18 6.59
N TYR A 321 -22.66 -11.28 5.83
CA TYR A 321 -21.42 -12.06 5.76
C TYR A 321 -20.82 -12.01 4.35
N ASP A 322 -19.58 -11.52 4.31
CA ASP A 322 -18.64 -11.54 3.20
C ASP A 322 -18.37 -13.00 2.80
N SER A 323 -18.73 -13.40 1.59
CA SER A 323 -18.58 -14.76 1.09
C SER A 323 -17.61 -14.80 -0.09
N ASP A 324 -16.31 -14.80 0.22
CA ASP A 324 -15.32 -15.40 -0.67
C ASP A 324 -15.40 -16.92 -0.52
N GLN A 325 -16.36 -17.53 -1.22
CA GLN A 325 -16.34 -18.96 -1.45
C GLN A 325 -15.45 -19.22 -2.66
N ASP A 326 -14.22 -19.66 -2.37
CA ASP A 326 -13.34 -20.34 -3.32
C ASP A 326 -14.06 -21.56 -3.89
N LEU A 327 -14.78 -21.38 -5.01
CA LEU A 327 -15.29 -22.47 -5.83
C LEU A 327 -14.15 -23.07 -6.66
N ASP A 328 -13.19 -23.69 -5.98
CA ASP A 328 -12.20 -24.57 -6.58
C ASP A 328 -12.72 -26.01 -6.56
N ASP A 329 -13.66 -26.33 -7.45
CA ASP A 329 -13.77 -27.69 -7.99
C ASP A 329 -14.59 -27.70 -9.29
N PHE A 330 -13.92 -27.51 -10.42
CA PHE A 330 -14.43 -28.06 -11.68
C PHE A 330 -13.24 -28.57 -12.50
N GLU A 331 -13.16 -29.89 -12.60
CA GLU A 331 -12.15 -30.64 -13.33
C GLU A 331 -12.07 -30.20 -14.79
N ILE A 332 -10.92 -29.67 -15.21
CA ILE A 332 -10.57 -29.61 -16.63
C ILE A 332 -10.11 -31.01 -17.01
N SER A 333 -10.90 -31.69 -17.81
CA SER A 333 -10.49 -32.89 -18.52
C SER A 333 -9.48 -32.52 -19.61
N ASP A 334 -8.20 -32.84 -19.41
CA ASP A 334 -7.18 -32.76 -20.46
C ASP A 334 -6.74 -34.19 -20.88
N PRO A 335 -6.53 -34.46 -22.18
CA PRO A 335 -6.34 -35.80 -22.70
C PRO A 335 -4.87 -36.25 -22.60
N LYS A 336 -4.69 -37.51 -22.18
CA LYS A 336 -3.53 -38.39 -22.35
C LYS A 336 -2.20 -37.77 -22.84
N SER A 337 -1.24 -37.65 -21.93
CA SER A 337 0.15 -38.09 -22.17
C SER A 337 0.87 -38.28 -20.84
N GLY A 338 1.47 -39.45 -20.63
CA GLY A 338 2.13 -39.84 -19.40
C GLY A 338 3.55 -39.30 -19.30
N SER A 339 3.83 -38.58 -18.22
CA SER A 339 5.08 -38.67 -17.45
C SER A 339 4.81 -38.04 -16.08
N GLY A 340 5.23 -38.69 -14.98
CA GLY A 340 5.05 -38.16 -13.64
C GLY A 340 5.78 -36.83 -13.49
N LEU A 341 5.02 -35.72 -13.49
CA LEU A 341 5.56 -34.37 -13.42
C LEU A 341 6.05 -34.10 -11.98
N ARG A 342 7.34 -34.33 -11.75
CA ARG A 342 8.03 -33.95 -10.51
C ARG A 342 8.24 -32.43 -10.53
N VAL A 343 7.83 -31.77 -9.45
CA VAL A 343 8.07 -30.34 -9.18
C VAL A 343 9.56 -30.03 -9.34
N ALA A 344 9.89 -28.89 -9.96
CA ALA A 344 11.29 -28.47 -10.16
C ALA A 344 12.00 -28.28 -8.79
N PRO A 345 13.08 -29.03 -8.49
CA PRO A 345 13.77 -28.95 -7.21
C PRO A 345 14.28 -27.54 -6.87
N GLU A 346 14.73 -26.80 -7.89
CA GLU A 346 15.23 -25.43 -7.78
C GLU A 346 14.13 -24.49 -7.32
N TYR A 347 12.92 -24.62 -7.89
CA TYR A 347 11.76 -23.82 -7.49
C TYR A 347 11.38 -24.09 -6.03
N LYS A 348 11.35 -25.37 -5.62
CA LYS A 348 11.07 -25.76 -4.23
C LYS A 348 12.08 -25.17 -3.25
N HIS A 349 13.34 -25.06 -3.64
CA HIS A 349 14.42 -24.52 -2.80
C HIS A 349 14.28 -23.01 -2.52
N LEU A 350 13.66 -22.25 -3.43
CA LEU A 350 13.45 -20.81 -3.23
C LEU A 350 12.34 -20.50 -2.20
N ILE A 351 11.46 -21.45 -1.94
CA ILE A 351 10.29 -21.26 -1.08
C ILE A 351 10.75 -21.22 0.38
N THR A 352 10.65 -20.05 1.00
CA THR A 352 10.99 -19.86 2.43
C THR A 352 9.76 -20.00 3.31
N ILE A 353 8.63 -19.45 2.87
CA ILE A 353 7.36 -19.49 3.59
C ILE A 353 6.43 -20.45 2.86
N HIS A 354 6.08 -21.55 3.52
CA HIS A 354 5.11 -22.51 3.01
C HIS A 354 3.70 -22.08 3.43
N ALA A 355 2.95 -21.49 2.49
CA ALA A 355 1.57 -21.11 2.75
C ALA A 355 0.69 -22.36 2.92
N GLY A 356 -0.13 -22.40 3.98
CA GLY A 356 -1.01 -23.53 4.25
C GLY A 356 -2.11 -23.16 5.22
N LYS A 357 -3.27 -23.83 5.11
CA LYS A 357 -4.34 -23.68 6.10
C LYS A 357 -3.88 -24.35 7.40
N PRO A 358 -3.80 -23.62 8.54
CA PRO A 358 -3.43 -24.22 9.81
C PRO A 358 -4.45 -25.31 10.15
N LYS A 359 -3.96 -26.44 10.67
CA LYS A 359 -4.83 -27.52 11.15
C LYS A 359 -5.41 -27.13 12.51
N GLY A 360 -6.73 -27.15 12.64
CA GLY A 360 -7.42 -26.83 13.89
C GLY A 360 -8.04 -25.43 13.88
N THR A 361 -8.38 -24.91 15.06
CA THR A 361 -9.01 -23.59 15.18
C THR A 361 -7.98 -22.46 15.04
N LEU A 362 -8.41 -21.24 14.72
CA LEU A 362 -7.53 -20.06 14.72
C LEU A 362 -6.81 -19.89 16.06
N LYS A 363 -7.50 -20.22 17.17
CA LYS A 363 -6.92 -20.20 18.52
C LYS A 363 -5.82 -21.25 18.70
N ASP A 364 -5.89 -22.37 17.99
CA ASP A 364 -4.83 -23.38 18.01
C ASP A 364 -3.64 -22.95 17.15
N GLY A 365 -3.87 -22.27 16.03
CA GLY A 365 -2.82 -21.70 15.19
C GLY A 365 -2.08 -20.50 15.80
N LEU A 366 -2.73 -19.77 16.73
CA LEU A 366 -2.15 -18.62 17.43
C LEU A 366 -1.48 -18.99 18.78
N LYS A 367 -1.46 -20.26 19.17
CA LYS A 367 -0.68 -20.69 20.34
C LYS A 367 0.80 -20.58 19.98
N VAL A 368 1.47 -19.57 20.51
CA VAL A 368 2.94 -19.51 20.55
C VAL A 368 3.39 -20.83 21.16
N ALA A 369 4.31 -21.54 20.48
CA ALA A 369 4.91 -22.73 21.04
C ALA A 369 5.59 -22.32 22.35
N ALA A 370 4.94 -22.58 23.48
CA ALA A 370 5.58 -22.45 24.78
C ALA A 370 6.78 -23.39 24.76
N ASP A 371 7.96 -22.83 24.98
CA ASP A 371 9.28 -23.45 25.10
C ASP A 371 9.25 -24.99 25.08
N LYS A 372 9.68 -25.58 23.96
CA LYS A 372 10.00 -27.01 23.87
C LYS A 372 11.49 -27.22 23.70
#